data_AF-A0A351WK04-F1
#
_entry.id   AF-A0A351WK04-F1
#
_cell.length_a   1.000
_cell.length_b   1.000
_cell.length_c   1.000
_cell.angle_alpha   90.00
_cell.angle_beta   90.00
_cell.angle_gamma   90.00
#
_symmetry.space_group_name_H-M   'P 1'
#
loop_
_entity.id
_entity.type
_entity.pdbx_description
1 polymer ?
#
loop_
_entity_poly.entity_id
_entity_poly.type
_entity_poly.pdbx_seq_one_letter_code
_entity_poly.pdbx_strand_id
1 'polypeptide(L)'
;MKISMLLSKYLLAATFLLVHLPMVTADDIDDFATEINSAWSSTNDSQIATLINQRLSQDTNDVVALSVKMYYHLWIDGNITNAQLVATHLDAIVQATTNIAIVDVLTEMKAEVDGIPLSESGSFPQDALNQLRHETRGIFPGIQKCVWLAKALFPFE
;
A
#
# COMPACT_ATOMS: atom_id res chain seq x y z
N MET A 1 -22.89 -17.02 -25.44
CA MET A 1 -21.61 -17.73 -25.21
C MET A 1 -20.45 -16.72 -25.06
N LYS A 2 -20.47 -15.88 -24.01
CA LYS A 2 -19.43 -14.85 -23.72
C LYS A 2 -19.13 -14.68 -22.22
N ILE A 3 -20.03 -15.12 -21.33
CA ILE A 3 -19.85 -15.04 -19.87
C ILE A 3 -18.81 -16.07 -19.37
N SER A 4 -18.73 -17.26 -19.98
CA SER A 4 -17.76 -18.29 -19.54
C SER A 4 -16.30 -17.95 -19.85
N MET A 5 -16.02 -17.06 -20.81
CA MET A 5 -14.66 -16.62 -21.14
C MET A 5 -14.14 -15.51 -20.21
N LEU A 6 -15.03 -14.74 -19.57
CA LEU A 6 -14.63 -13.74 -18.58
C LEU A 6 -14.37 -14.41 -17.24
N LEU A 7 -15.29 -15.28 -16.78
CA LEU A 7 -15.12 -16.04 -15.53
C LEU A 7 -13.85 -16.90 -15.54
N SER A 8 -13.50 -17.55 -16.65
CA SER A 8 -12.27 -18.33 -16.73
C SER A 8 -11.00 -17.47 -16.68
N LYS A 9 -11.00 -16.26 -17.25
CA LYS A 9 -9.86 -15.33 -17.15
C LYS A 9 -9.66 -14.79 -15.73
N TYR A 10 -10.74 -14.45 -15.03
CA TYR A 10 -10.65 -14.00 -13.63
C TYR A 10 -10.31 -15.14 -12.68
N LEU A 11 -10.82 -16.37 -12.93
CA LEU A 11 -10.50 -17.54 -12.12
C LEU A 11 -9.04 -17.98 -12.32
N LEU A 12 -8.51 -17.91 -13.55
CA LEU A 12 -7.09 -18.15 -13.84
C LEU A 12 -6.20 -17.04 -13.26
N ALA A 13 -6.61 -15.77 -13.27
CA ALA A 13 -5.86 -14.68 -12.64
C ALA A 13 -5.82 -14.80 -11.11
N ALA A 14 -6.95 -15.16 -10.48
CA ALA A 14 -7.03 -15.39 -9.04
C ALA A 14 -6.21 -16.62 -8.59
N THR A 15 -6.20 -17.70 -9.38
CA THR A 15 -5.35 -18.87 -9.10
C THR A 15 -3.87 -18.65 -9.43
N PHE A 16 -3.52 -17.77 -10.37
CA PHE A 16 -2.11 -17.42 -10.61
C PHE A 16 -1.53 -16.49 -9.54
N LEU A 17 -2.33 -15.57 -8.98
CA LEU A 17 -1.89 -14.66 -7.91
C LEU A 17 -1.55 -15.42 -6.62
N LEU A 18 -2.33 -16.45 -6.27
CA LEU A 18 -2.13 -17.26 -5.07
C LEU A 18 -0.88 -18.17 -5.10
N VAL A 19 -0.29 -18.42 -6.27
CA VAL A 19 0.82 -19.39 -6.44
C VAL A 19 2.21 -18.73 -6.47
N HIS A 20 2.29 -17.39 -6.56
CA HIS A 20 3.58 -16.68 -6.72
C HIS A 20 3.73 -15.46 -5.81
N LEU A 21 3.01 -15.37 -4.70
CA LEU A 21 3.41 -14.43 -3.66
C LEU A 21 4.67 -15.06 -3.02
N PRO A 22 5.86 -14.44 -3.15
CA PRO A 22 7.03 -14.91 -2.42
C PRO A 22 6.65 -15.04 -0.94
N MET A 23 7.27 -15.98 -0.23
CA MET A 23 7.14 -16.07 1.22
C MET A 23 7.67 -14.78 1.85
N VAL A 24 6.83 -13.74 1.89
CA VAL A 24 6.97 -12.60 2.76
C VAL A 24 6.81 -13.17 4.16
N THR A 25 7.79 -12.97 5.04
CA THR A 25 7.70 -13.40 6.44
C THR A 25 7.23 -12.23 7.31
N ALA A 26 6.78 -12.51 8.53
CA ALA A 26 6.46 -11.45 9.49
C ALA A 26 7.66 -10.53 9.72
N ASP A 27 8.86 -11.12 9.77
CA ASP A 27 10.13 -10.42 9.95
C ASP A 27 10.45 -9.49 8.78
N ASP A 28 10.25 -9.94 7.53
CA ASP A 28 10.46 -9.10 6.34
C ASP A 28 9.54 -7.87 6.31
N ILE A 29 8.28 -8.03 6.73
CA ILE A 29 7.34 -6.92 6.85
C ILE A 29 7.80 -5.92 7.90
N ASP A 30 8.26 -6.40 9.05
CA ASP A 30 8.70 -5.58 10.17
C ASP A 30 10.02 -4.85 9.85
N ASP A 31 10.95 -5.50 9.14
CA ASP A 31 12.20 -4.91 8.66
C ASP A 31 11.93 -3.76 7.69
N PHE A 32 11.09 -3.99 6.67
CA PHE A 32 10.71 -2.92 5.74
C PHE A 32 10.01 -1.76 6.43
N ALA A 33 9.10 -2.02 7.37
CA ALA A 33 8.44 -0.98 8.13
C ALA A 33 9.44 -0.17 8.97
N THR A 34 10.46 -0.83 9.51
CA THR A 34 11.55 -0.19 10.25
C THR A 34 12.39 0.71 9.33
N GLU A 35 12.74 0.24 8.14
CA GLU A 35 13.49 1.02 7.15
C GLU A 35 12.70 2.27 6.68
N ILE A 36 11.39 2.12 6.43
CA ILE A 36 10.51 3.23 6.07
C ILE A 36 10.42 4.26 7.20
N ASN A 37 10.24 3.81 8.45
CA ASN A 37 10.21 4.71 9.61
C ASN A 37 11.55 5.44 9.82
N SER A 38 12.67 4.76 9.59
CA SER A 38 14.01 5.35 9.67
C SER A 38 14.22 6.43 8.60
N ALA A 39 13.82 6.15 7.35
CA ALA A 39 13.86 7.11 6.25
C ALA A 39 12.96 8.33 6.52
N TRP A 40 11.75 8.10 7.05
CA TRP A 40 10.81 9.17 7.44
C TRP A 40 11.35 10.05 8.57
N SER A 41 11.89 9.42 9.63
CA SER A 41 12.50 10.13 10.76
C SER A 41 13.72 10.95 10.35
N SER A 42 14.47 10.50 9.35
CA SER A 42 15.64 11.21 8.81
C SER A 42 15.28 12.20 7.70
N THR A 43 13.99 12.47 7.44
CA THR A 43 13.51 13.37 6.37
C THR A 43 14.01 12.99 4.98
N ASN A 44 14.34 11.71 4.76
CA ASN A 44 14.90 11.22 3.51
C ASN A 44 13.79 10.64 2.63
N ASP A 45 12.97 11.52 2.06
CA ASP A 45 11.82 11.13 1.24
C ASP A 45 12.23 10.35 -0.02
N SER A 46 13.41 10.65 -0.59
CA SER A 46 13.98 9.88 -1.70
C SER A 46 14.27 8.42 -1.32
N GLN A 47 14.75 8.17 -0.10
CA GLN A 47 14.99 6.80 0.38
C GLN A 47 13.68 6.02 0.51
N ILE A 48 12.60 6.67 0.96
CA ILE A 48 11.27 6.05 1.04
C ILE A 48 10.84 5.57 -0.36
N ALA A 49 10.96 6.43 -1.37
CA ALA A 49 10.66 6.07 -2.76
C ALA A 49 11.54 4.91 -3.27
N THR A 50 12.84 4.91 -2.95
CA THR A 50 13.76 3.83 -3.31
C THR A 50 13.36 2.50 -2.67
N LEU A 51 13.06 2.48 -1.37
CA LEU A 51 12.64 1.27 -0.65
C LEU A 51 11.35 0.68 -1.22
N ILE A 52 10.34 1.53 -1.47
CA ILE A 52 9.09 1.12 -2.12
C ILE A 52 9.36 0.47 -3.47
N ASN A 53 10.15 1.13 -4.32
CA ASN A 53 10.41 0.64 -5.68
C ASN A 53 11.26 -0.63 -5.69
N GLN A 54 12.20 -0.79 -4.75
CA GLN A 54 12.98 -2.01 -4.59
C GLN A 54 12.06 -3.19 -4.27
N ARG A 55 11.15 -3.04 -3.32
CA ARG A 55 10.21 -4.10 -2.93
C ARG A 55 9.24 -4.45 -4.07
N LEU A 56 8.68 -3.43 -4.73
CA LEU A 56 7.78 -3.64 -5.88
C LEU A 56 8.47 -4.19 -7.13
N SER A 57 9.81 -4.09 -7.23
CA SER A 57 10.56 -4.74 -8.31
C SER A 57 10.71 -6.25 -8.12
N GLN A 58 10.56 -6.73 -6.87
CA GLN A 58 10.62 -8.15 -6.52
C GLN A 58 9.23 -8.77 -6.54
N ASP A 59 8.22 -8.04 -6.06
CA ASP A 59 6.81 -8.42 -6.12
C ASP A 59 5.93 -7.20 -6.40
N THR A 60 5.34 -7.14 -7.61
CA THR A 60 4.47 -6.02 -7.99
C THR A 60 3.13 -6.00 -7.25
N ASN A 61 2.78 -7.09 -6.55
CA ASN A 61 1.57 -7.21 -5.74
C ASN A 61 1.87 -7.15 -4.24
N ASP A 62 3.07 -6.71 -3.84
CA ASP A 62 3.41 -6.56 -2.42
C ASP A 62 2.49 -5.54 -1.74
N VAL A 63 1.58 -6.04 -0.91
CA VAL A 63 0.52 -5.24 -0.29
C VAL A 63 1.09 -4.20 0.67
N VAL A 64 2.19 -4.49 1.38
CA VAL A 64 2.82 -3.51 2.28
C VAL A 64 3.42 -2.38 1.46
N ALA A 65 4.21 -2.73 0.44
CA ALA A 65 4.87 -1.74 -0.41
C ALA A 65 3.85 -0.88 -1.17
N LEU A 66 2.78 -1.48 -1.70
CA LEU A 66 1.68 -0.76 -2.34
C LEU A 66 0.95 0.16 -1.34
N SER A 67 0.66 -0.31 -0.12
CA SER A 67 -0.01 0.52 0.90
C SER A 67 0.85 1.70 1.33
N VAL A 68 2.16 1.49 1.51
CA VAL A 68 3.12 2.56 1.79
C VAL A 68 3.24 3.52 0.59
N LYS A 69 3.23 3.00 -0.64
CA LYS A 69 3.26 3.82 -1.87
C LYS A 69 2.04 4.72 -2.01
N MET A 70 0.86 4.24 -1.62
CA MET A 70 -0.36 5.03 -1.58
C MET A 70 -0.17 6.25 -0.67
N TYR A 71 0.25 6.04 0.58
CA TYR A 71 0.49 7.13 1.53
C TYR A 71 1.67 8.03 1.12
N TYR A 72 2.69 7.50 0.47
CA TYR A 72 3.78 8.28 -0.10
C TYR A 72 3.26 9.28 -1.16
N HIS A 73 2.39 8.81 -2.07
CA HIS A 73 1.79 9.69 -3.07
C HIS A 73 0.84 10.73 -2.47
N LEU A 74 0.14 10.41 -1.37
CA LEU A 74 -0.72 11.35 -0.67
C LEU A 74 0.07 12.46 0.04
N TRP A 75 1.02 12.07 0.88
CA TRP A 75 1.65 13.00 1.82
C TRP A 75 2.89 13.65 1.24
N ILE A 76 3.72 12.91 0.48
CA ILE A 76 5.03 13.40 0.03
C ILE A 76 4.94 13.95 -1.39
N ASP A 77 4.56 13.13 -2.37
CA ASP A 77 4.47 13.61 -3.77
C ASP A 77 3.27 14.56 -3.98
N GLY A 78 2.22 14.41 -3.17
CA GLY A 78 0.96 15.13 -3.33
C GLY A 78 0.22 14.81 -4.63
N ASN A 79 0.47 13.63 -5.20
CA ASN A 79 -0.16 13.18 -6.43
C ASN A 79 -1.35 12.27 -6.10
N ILE A 80 -2.51 12.89 -5.88
CA ILE A 80 -3.75 12.18 -5.52
C ILE A 80 -4.14 11.16 -6.59
N THR A 81 -3.98 11.50 -7.87
CA THR A 81 -4.27 10.56 -8.97
C THR A 81 -3.46 9.27 -8.83
N ASN A 82 -2.15 9.37 -8.53
CA ASN A 82 -1.32 8.19 -8.31
C ASN A 82 -1.71 7.43 -7.03
N ALA A 83 -2.07 8.14 -5.95
CA ALA A 83 -2.57 7.50 -4.74
C ALA A 83 -3.86 6.69 -5.01
N GLN A 84 -4.82 7.26 -5.75
CA GLN A 84 -6.07 6.59 -6.15
C GLN A 84 -5.82 5.37 -7.06
N LEU A 85 -4.85 5.46 -7.98
CA LEU A 85 -4.44 4.33 -8.81
C LEU A 85 -3.87 3.18 -7.96
N VAL A 86 -3.01 3.48 -7.00
CA VAL A 86 -2.44 2.48 -6.09
C VAL A 86 -3.52 1.90 -5.17
N ALA A 87 -4.43 2.71 -4.63
CA ALA A 87 -5.57 2.26 -3.83
C ALA A 87 -6.47 1.28 -4.61
N THR A 88 -6.69 1.56 -5.90
CA THR A 88 -7.46 0.67 -6.79
C THR A 88 -6.73 -0.65 -7.07
N HIS A 89 -5.40 -0.63 -7.19
CA HIS A 89 -4.60 -1.86 -7.33
C HIS A 89 -4.64 -2.70 -6.04
N LEU A 90 -4.51 -2.07 -4.87
CA LEU A 90 -4.65 -2.75 -3.58
C LEU A 90 -6.02 -3.41 -3.41
N ASP A 91 -7.11 -2.69 -3.72
CA ASP A 91 -8.46 -3.24 -3.69
C ASP A 91 -8.57 -4.47 -4.59
N ALA A 92 -8.09 -4.40 -5.84
CA ALA A 92 -8.11 -5.55 -6.74
C ALA A 92 -7.35 -6.79 -6.22
N ILE A 93 -6.22 -6.61 -5.53
CA ILE A 93 -5.46 -7.71 -4.91
C ILE A 93 -6.27 -8.35 -3.78
N VAL A 94 -6.95 -7.53 -2.97
CA VAL A 94 -7.69 -8.04 -1.81
C VAL A 94 -9.10 -8.53 -2.14
N GLN A 95 -9.78 -8.01 -3.14
CA GLN A 95 -11.02 -8.62 -3.65
C GLN A 95 -10.77 -10.04 -4.22
N ALA A 96 -9.51 -10.38 -4.51
CA ALA A 96 -9.11 -11.75 -4.85
C ALA A 96 -8.88 -12.67 -3.63
N THR A 97 -8.87 -12.14 -2.40
CA THR A 97 -8.83 -12.95 -1.16
C THR A 97 -10.23 -13.24 -0.62
N THR A 98 -10.35 -14.29 0.21
CA THR A 98 -11.61 -14.68 0.88
C THR A 98 -11.75 -14.07 2.28
N ASN A 99 -10.78 -13.26 2.72
CA ASN A 99 -10.78 -12.68 4.07
C ASN A 99 -11.58 -11.36 4.12
N ILE A 100 -12.83 -11.45 4.58
CA ILE A 100 -13.80 -10.33 4.63
C ILE A 100 -13.28 -9.15 5.49
N ALA A 101 -12.58 -9.42 6.60
CA ALA A 101 -12.09 -8.36 7.48
C ALA A 101 -11.04 -7.46 6.78
N ILE A 102 -10.30 -8.02 5.82
CA ILE A 102 -9.28 -7.31 5.04
C ILE A 102 -9.94 -6.49 3.94
N VAL A 103 -10.99 -7.05 3.32
CA VAL A 103 -11.82 -6.35 2.33
C VAL A 103 -12.41 -5.06 2.92
N ASP A 104 -12.94 -5.12 4.14
CA ASP A 104 -13.53 -3.94 4.80
C ASP A 104 -12.49 -2.83 5.04
N VAL A 105 -11.29 -3.18 5.53
CA VAL A 105 -10.23 -2.20 5.81
C VAL A 105 -9.71 -1.53 4.54
N LEU A 106 -9.57 -2.28 3.44
CA LEU A 106 -9.16 -1.66 2.18
C LEU A 106 -10.27 -0.87 1.51
N THR A 107 -11.53 -1.28 1.68
CA THR A 107 -12.68 -0.48 1.24
C THR A 107 -12.67 0.88 1.95
N GLU A 108 -12.38 0.90 3.25
CA GLU A 108 -12.22 2.14 4.02
C GLU A 108 -11.04 2.97 3.52
N MET A 109 -9.84 2.38 3.36
CA MET A 109 -8.66 3.09 2.85
C MET A 109 -8.90 3.67 1.45
N LYS A 110 -9.57 2.91 0.57
CA LYS A 110 -9.93 3.38 -0.76
C LYS A 110 -10.92 4.54 -0.68
N ALA A 111 -11.95 4.44 0.16
CA ALA A 111 -12.92 5.52 0.36
C ALA A 111 -12.28 6.80 0.91
N GLU A 112 -11.32 6.66 1.85
CA GLU A 112 -10.53 7.78 2.38
C GLU A 112 -9.81 8.53 1.24
N VAL A 113 -9.16 7.80 0.33
CA VAL A 113 -8.35 8.38 -0.76
C VAL A 113 -9.21 8.87 -1.94
N ASP A 114 -10.26 8.14 -2.29
CA ASP A 114 -11.21 8.55 -3.34
C ASP A 114 -12.03 9.78 -2.90
N GLY A 115 -12.20 9.99 -1.60
CA GLY A 115 -12.87 11.16 -1.02
C GLY A 115 -12.09 12.46 -1.14
N ILE A 116 -10.80 12.41 -1.47
CA ILE A 116 -9.95 13.61 -1.60
C ILE A 116 -10.14 14.22 -3.01
N PRO A 117 -10.61 15.47 -3.14
CA PRO A 117 -10.79 16.11 -4.43
C PRO A 117 -9.47 16.24 -5.20
N LEU A 118 -9.49 15.93 -6.51
CA LEU A 118 -8.29 16.09 -7.37
C LEU A 118 -7.72 17.52 -7.39
N SER A 119 -8.56 18.52 -7.11
CA SER A 119 -8.16 19.92 -6.96
C SER A 119 -7.20 20.17 -5.79
N GLU A 120 -7.08 19.22 -4.87
CA GLU A 120 -6.14 19.25 -3.74
C GLU A 120 -4.77 18.62 -4.10
N SER A 121 -4.54 18.29 -5.37
CA SER A 121 -3.24 17.77 -5.82
C SER A 121 -2.14 18.82 -5.66
N GLY A 122 -1.03 18.41 -5.07
CA GLY A 122 0.12 19.24 -4.75
C GLY A 122 0.84 18.67 -3.54
N SER A 123 2.18 18.66 -3.56
CA SER A 123 2.96 18.18 -2.41
C SER A 123 2.69 19.06 -1.19
N PHE A 124 2.71 18.44 -0.01
CA PHE A 124 2.64 19.20 1.23
C PHE A 124 3.84 20.15 1.30
N PRO A 125 3.63 21.43 1.68
CA PRO A 125 4.75 22.31 2.00
C PRO A 125 5.65 21.64 3.05
N GLN A 126 6.95 21.89 2.98
CA GLN A 126 7.92 21.24 3.88
C GLN A 126 7.57 21.44 5.36
N ASP A 127 7.02 22.60 5.73
CA ASP A 127 6.59 22.89 7.10
C ASP A 127 5.42 22.01 7.54
N ALA A 128 4.47 21.73 6.65
CA ALA A 128 3.35 20.82 6.93
C ALA A 128 3.82 19.36 7.02
N LEU A 129 4.77 18.94 6.18
CA LEU A 129 5.41 17.62 6.31
C LEU A 129 6.18 17.49 7.62
N ASN A 130 6.89 18.53 8.05
CA ASN A 130 7.61 18.53 9.31
C ASN A 130 6.65 18.49 10.51
N GLN A 131 5.54 19.21 10.43
CA GLN A 131 4.47 19.13 11.44
C GLN A 131 3.88 17.72 11.50
N LEU A 132 3.56 17.11 10.36
CA LEU A 132 3.06 15.74 10.29
C LEU A 132 4.07 14.75 10.90
N ARG A 133 5.36 14.86 10.56
CA ARG A 133 6.45 14.05 11.17
C ARG A 133 6.49 14.19 12.69
N HIS A 134 6.32 15.41 13.20
CA HIS A 134 6.29 15.67 14.63
C HIS A 134 5.08 15.02 15.30
N GLU A 135 3.89 15.17 14.71
CA GLU A 135 2.64 14.60 15.21
C GLU A 135 2.64 13.08 15.18
N THR A 136 3.21 12.47 14.14
CA THR A 136 3.39 11.02 14.05
C THR A 136 4.63 10.52 14.78
N ARG A 137 5.38 11.40 15.44
CA ARG A 137 6.58 11.08 16.24
C ARG A 137 7.63 10.27 15.47
N GLY A 138 7.86 10.62 14.20
CA GLY A 138 8.81 9.92 13.35
C GLY A 138 8.32 8.55 12.85
N ILE A 139 7.04 8.24 13.03
CA ILE A 139 6.41 7.06 12.41
C ILE A 139 5.78 7.48 11.09
N PHE A 140 6.05 6.75 10.01
CA PHE A 140 5.48 7.05 8.71
C PHE A 140 3.94 6.93 8.75
N PRO A 141 3.18 7.92 8.23
CA PRO A 141 1.73 7.88 8.27
C PRO A 141 1.16 6.60 7.65
N GLY A 142 0.29 5.90 8.40
CA GLY A 142 -0.38 4.70 7.92
C GLY A 142 0.46 3.41 7.97
N ILE A 143 1.76 3.45 8.29
CA ILE A 143 2.63 2.24 8.26
C ILE A 143 2.11 1.09 9.13
N GLN A 144 1.53 1.38 10.29
CA GLN A 144 0.96 0.35 11.17
C GLN A 144 -0.28 -0.31 10.55
N LYS A 145 -1.12 0.46 9.84
CA LYS A 145 -2.27 -0.07 9.08
C LYS A 145 -1.77 -0.96 7.94
N CYS A 146 -0.71 -0.55 7.24
CA CYS A 146 -0.05 -1.34 6.18
C CYS A 146 0.50 -2.67 6.69
N VAL A 147 1.24 -2.65 7.81
CA VAL A 147 1.81 -3.86 8.43
C VAL A 147 0.69 -4.79 8.89
N TRP A 148 -0.32 -4.27 9.59
CA TRP A 148 -1.47 -5.06 10.03
C TRP A 148 -2.16 -5.75 8.84
N LEU A 149 -2.40 -5.01 7.76
CA LEU A 149 -3.07 -5.54 6.57
C LEU A 149 -2.33 -6.73 5.97
N ALA A 150 -1.01 -6.62 5.85
CA ALA A 150 -0.20 -7.70 5.31
C ALA A 150 -0.10 -8.90 6.26
N LYS A 151 0.05 -8.69 7.57
CA LYS A 151 0.02 -9.79 8.55
C LYS A 151 -1.35 -10.48 8.61
N ALA A 152 -2.43 -9.77 8.31
CA ALA A 152 -3.77 -10.36 8.22
C ALA A 152 -3.95 -11.17 6.92
N LEU A 153 -3.37 -10.73 5.79
CA LEU A 153 -3.41 -11.41 4.50
C LEU A 153 -2.59 -12.70 4.49
N PHE A 154 -1.48 -12.70 5.22
CA PHE A 154 -0.58 -13.82 5.39
C PHE A 154 -0.52 -14.19 6.87
N PRO A 155 -1.53 -14.86 7.44
CA PRO A 155 -1.42 -15.36 8.80
C PRO A 155 -0.27 -16.39 8.80
N PHE A 156 0.90 -15.96 9.25
CA PHE A 156 2.11 -16.80 9.29
C PHE A 156 1.81 -18.04 10.13
N GLU A 157 2.01 -19.21 9.53
CA GLU A 157 2.04 -20.51 10.22
C GLU A 157 3.41 -20.74 10.89
#